data_AF-A0A1W9UXS5-F1
#
_entry.id   AF-A0A1W9UXS5-F1
#
_cell.length_a   1.000
_cell.length_b   1.000
_cell.length_c   1.000
_cell.angle_alpha   90.00
_cell.angle_beta   90.00
_cell.angle_gamma   90.00
#
_symmetry.space_group_name_H-M   'P 1'
#
loop_
_entity.id
_entity.type
_entity.pdbx_description
1 polymer ?
#
loop_
_entity_poly.entity_id
_entity_poly.type
_entity_poly.pdbx_seq_one_letter_code
_entity_poly.pdbx_strand_id
1 'polypeptide(L)' 'MEVSSHASSVEQVYIRGEKGYVILMAVGEEAVLTVLAREQAKLGLLFLDMRRAVESLEQIV' A
#
# COMPACT_ATOMS: atom_id res chain seq x y z
N MET A 1 5.34 1.39 16.33
CA MET A 1 5.10 0.71 15.04
C MET A 1 3.82 -0.09 15.20
N GLU A 2 2.75 0.38 14.60
CA GLU A 2 1.46 -0.32 14.62
C GLU A 2 1.25 -0.91 13.22
N VAL A 3 0.95 -2.21 13.18
CA VAL A 3 0.70 -2.96 11.95
C VAL A 3 -0.76 -3.39 11.99
N SER A 4 -1.57 -2.88 11.06
CA SER A 4 -2.97 -3.29 10.93
C SER A 4 -3.10 -4.21 9.72
N SER A 5 -3.54 -5.44 9.95
CA SER A 5 -3.84 -6.45 8.92
C SER A 5 -5.24 -7.02 9.12
N HIS A 6 -6.05 -7.12 8.07
CA HIS A 6 -7.25 -7.93 8.05
C HIS A 6 -6.95 -9.10 7.09
N ALA A 7 -6.98 -10.37 7.52
CA ALA A 7 -6.60 -11.47 6.64
C ALA A 7 -7.42 -12.75 6.85
N SER A 8 -8.04 -13.19 5.75
CA SER A 8 -7.77 -14.53 5.20
C SER A 8 -6.75 -14.48 4.04
N SER A 9 -6.51 -13.32 3.41
CA SER A 9 -5.42 -13.01 2.48
C SER A 9 -4.97 -11.56 2.73
N VAL A 10 -3.67 -11.30 2.91
CA VAL A 10 -3.19 -9.93 3.20
C VAL A 10 -3.09 -9.15 1.89
N GLU A 11 -4.14 -8.40 1.53
CA GLU A 11 -4.16 -7.55 0.32
C GLU A 11 -3.39 -6.23 0.51
N GLN A 12 -3.29 -5.74 1.75
CA GLN A 12 -2.66 -4.47 2.08
C GLN A 12 -2.00 -4.50 3.46
N VAL A 13 -0.78 -4.00 3.56
CA VAL A 13 -0.07 -3.75 4.82
C VAL A 13 0.19 -2.27 4.97
N TYR A 14 -0.16 -1.71 6.13
CA TYR A 14 0.07 -0.32 6.47
C TYR A 14 0.86 -0.22 7.77
N ILE A 15 1.98 0.50 7.72
CA ILE A 15 2.88 0.70 8.86
C ILE A 15 3.00 2.21 9.09
N ARG A 16 2.63 2.64 10.30
CA ARG A 16 2.86 4.01 10.77
C ARG A 16 4.15 4.09 11.59
N GLY A 17 5.07 4.92 11.11
CA GLY A 17 6.25 5.36 11.85
C GLY A 17 6.11 6.80 12.34
N GLU A 18 7.15 7.31 13.01
CA GLU A 18 7.14 8.67 13.57
C GLU A 18 7.14 9.76 12.51
N LYS A 19 7.75 9.51 11.35
CA LYS A 19 7.96 10.53 10.29
C LYS A 19 7.16 10.26 9.02
N GLY A 20 6.26 9.29 9.06
CA GLY A 20 5.50 8.88 7.89
C GLY A 20 5.09 7.42 7.90
N TYR A 21 4.91 6.90 6.69
CA TYR A 21 4.19 5.66 6.45
C TYR A 21 4.95 4.79 5.45
N VAL A 22 4.90 3.49 5.68
CA VAL A 22 5.22 2.46 4.69
C VAL A 22 3.92 1.74 4.37
N ILE A 23 3.58 1.66 3.09
CA ILE A 23 2.35 1.03 2.61
C ILE A 23 2.72 0.01 1.55
N LEU A 24 2.22 -1.21 1.70
CA LEU A 24 2.37 -2.29 0.74
C LEU A 24 0.99 -2.71 0.26
N MET A 25 0.84 -2.93 -1.05
CA MET A 25 -0.37 -3.44 -1.67
C MET A 25 0.02 -4.58 -2.61
N ALA A 26 -0.68 -5.71 -2.54
CA ALA A 26 -0.47 -6.80 -3.49
C ALA A 26 -0.74 -6.33 -4.93
N VAL A 27 0.01 -6.89 -5.88
CA VAL A 27 -0.20 -6.72 -7.32
C VAL A 27 -0.24 -8.13 -7.91
N GLY A 28 -1.44 -8.64 -8.19
CA GLY A 28 -1.62 -10.06 -8.49
C GLY A 28 -1.06 -10.96 -7.39
N GLU A 29 -0.57 -12.15 -7.77
CA GLU A 29 -0.07 -13.15 -6.82
C GLU A 29 1.44 -13.04 -6.51
N GLU A 30 2.22 -12.45 -7.42
CA GLU A 30 3.69 -12.53 -7.35
C GLU A 30 4.39 -11.19 -7.04
N ALA A 31 3.65 -10.07 -7.04
CA ALA A 31 4.24 -8.74 -6.91
C ALA A 31 3.58 -7.89 -5.81
N VAL A 32 4.30 -6.86 -5.37
CA VAL A 32 3.85 -5.92 -4.33
C VAL A 32 4.28 -4.51 -4.70
N LEU A 33 3.33 -3.57 -4.66
CA LEU A 33 3.58 -2.14 -4.73
C LEU A 33 3.94 -1.61 -3.33
N THR A 34 5.14 -1.06 -3.17
CA THR A 34 5.58 -0.43 -1.91
C THR A 34 5.68 1.09 -2.07
N VAL A 35 5.10 1.83 -1.12
CA VAL A 35 5.11 3.29 -1.08
C VAL A 35 5.63 3.78 0.26
N LEU A 36 6.53 4.76 0.20
CA LEU A 36 7.01 5.54 1.34
C LEU A 36 6.41 6.94 1.28
N ALA A 37 5.68 7.32 2.33
CA ALA A 37 5.02 8.61 2.39
C ALA A 37 5.40 9.35 3.69
N ARG A 38 5.47 10.68 3.63
CA ARG A 38 5.68 11.50 4.83
C ARG A 38 4.39 11.62 5.64
N GLU A 39 4.49 12.00 6.91
CA GLU A 39 3.34 12.14 7.81
C GLU A 39 2.23 13.08 7.30
N GLN A 40 2.61 14.11 6.54
CA GLN A 40 1.68 15.08 5.93
C GLN A 40 1.00 14.58 4.65
N ALA A 41 1.24 13.32 4.25
CA ALA A 41 0.63 12.76 3.06
C ALA A 41 -0.90 12.65 3.24
N LYS A 42 -1.63 13.02 2.19
CA LYS A 42 -3.08 12.85 2.14
C LYS A 42 -3.40 11.38 1.90
N LEU A 43 -3.41 10.57 2.95
CA LEU A 43 -3.53 9.10 2.85
C LEU A 43 -4.69 8.62 1.99
N GLY A 44 -5.87 9.26 2.08
CA GLY A 44 -7.02 8.90 1.25
C GLY A 44 -6.75 9.04 -0.26
N LEU A 45 -6.04 10.10 -0.69
CA LEU A 45 -5.64 10.28 -2.08
C LEU A 45 -4.51 9.32 -2.46
N LEU A 46 -3.57 9.08 -1.54
CA LEU A 46 -2.47 8.13 -1.76
C LEU A 46 -3.01 6.72 -2.03
N PHE A 47 -3.98 6.26 -1.23
CA PHE A 47 -4.63 4.96 -1.45
C PHE A 47 -5.39 4.91 -2.78
N LEU A 48 -6.06 5.99 -3.18
CA LEU A 48 -6.73 6.09 -4.49
C LEU A 48 -5.74 5.91 -5.64
N ASP A 49 -4.61 6.61 -5.58
CA ASP A 49 -3.57 6.53 -6.61
C ASP A 49 -2.87 5.17 -6.62
N MET A 50 -2.60 4.60 -5.43
CA MET A 50 -2.04 3.26 -5.29
C MET A 50 -2.93 2.20 -5.92
N ARG A 51 -4.25 2.24 -5.67
CA ARG A 51 -5.20 1.29 -6.28
C ARG A 51 -5.17 1.34 -7.80
N ARG A 52 -5.19 2.53 -8.39
CA ARG A 52 -5.09 2.70 -9.85
C ARG A 52 -3.76 2.22 -10.41
N ALA A 53 -2.67 2.42 -9.66
CA ALA A 53 -1.35 1.93 -10.03
C ALA A 53 -1.31 0.40 -10.00
N VAL A 54 -1.89 -0.24 -8.97
CA VAL A 54 -2.01 -1.70 -8.90
C VAL A 54 -2.81 -2.24 -10.08
N GLU A 55 -3.99 -1.68 -10.37
CA GLU A 55 -4.81 -2.09 -11.52
C GLU A 55 -4.03 -2.01 -12.86
N SER A 56 -3.14 -1.03 -12.99
CA SER A 56 -2.28 -0.87 -14.17
C SER A 56 -1.11 -1.86 -14.19
N LEU A 57 -0.49 -2.10 -13.02
CA LEU A 57 0.64 -3.01 -12.87
C LEU A 57 0.22 -4.47 -13.06
N GLU A 58 -0.99 -4.85 -12.63
CA GLU A 58 -1.55 -6.19 -12.83
C GLU A 58 -1.65 -6.59 -14.31
N GLN A 59 -1.66 -5.63 -15.25
CA GLN A 59 -1.70 -5.93 -16.68
C GLN A 59 -0.33 -6.28 -17.27
N ILE A 60 0.75 -6.12 -16.50
CA ILE A 60 2.13 -6.28 -16.99
C ILE A 60 2.99 -7.21 -16.13
N VAL A 61 2.48 -7.68 -14.98
CA VAL A 61 3.13 -8.68 -14.12
C VAL A 61 2.59 -10.07 -14.38
#